data_AF-A0A2D5EYE5-F1
#
_entry.id   AF-A0A2D5EYE5-F1
#
_cell.length_a   1.000
_cell.length_b   1.000
_cell.length_c   1.000
_cell.angle_alpha   90.00
_cell.angle_beta   90.00
_cell.angle_gamma   90.00
#
_symmetry.space_group_name_H-M   'P 1'
#
loop_
_entity.id
_entity.type
_entity.pdbx_description
1 polymer ?
#
loop_
_entity_poly.entity_id
_entity_poly.type
_entity_poly.pdbx_seq_one_letter_code
_entity_poly.pdbx_strand_id
1 'polypeptide(L)'
;RLQPPTAEMLPDVAAREFYWDAFAEPDRAPMLRAVEAHEGPTSAAICAHHLAAEPSRARVLRDGDGALRGFLVLLDRAGLDRADVARDPAAAFLDDATPPGRDGILVRHWMALETHQAPSPVASQVLRAFVGAAYARPGLARHFVLEPDRDGAAGQFWVEQGLLDVVRDPAFEEDGRRTRVVGWDLVAEPIAERLRHTVRLHLGEARGEEAPALAEAAVADPEERVAAVEEALQKALRRFHDDEALARGALAERLAGPLGLGELGVLEAAERVRAHLREAAAALPATAKVAAPGALLEASYFTSPVPKQLTIAADMGMSYSSFRRHLADARRALALRLATAVPLAGAR
;
A
#
# COMPACT_ATOMS: atom_id res chain seq x y z
N ARG A 1 0.11 6.17 -38.53
CA ARG A 1 -0.19 4.74 -38.20
C ARG A 1 1.10 4.17 -37.64
N LEU A 2 1.18 3.98 -36.32
CA LEU A 2 2.34 3.34 -35.70
C LEU A 2 2.31 1.86 -36.09
N GLN A 3 3.37 1.38 -36.75
CA GLN A 3 3.52 -0.05 -37.01
C GLN A 3 3.72 -0.77 -35.66
N PRO A 4 3.07 -1.93 -35.43
CA PRO A 4 3.41 -2.75 -34.29
C PRO A 4 4.89 -3.19 -34.40
N PRO A 5 5.64 -3.18 -33.30
CA PRO A 5 7.04 -3.62 -33.33
C PRO A 5 7.12 -5.07 -33.80
N THR A 6 8.06 -5.36 -34.69
CA THR A 6 8.37 -6.73 -35.13
C THR A 6 9.19 -7.45 -34.06
N ALA A 7 9.18 -8.79 -34.08
CA ALA A 7 9.90 -9.62 -33.10
C ALA A 7 11.41 -9.32 -33.04
N GLU A 8 11.99 -8.82 -34.14
CA GLU A 8 13.40 -8.40 -34.24
C GLU A 8 13.70 -7.03 -33.60
N MET A 9 12.68 -6.21 -33.34
CA MET A 9 12.80 -4.91 -32.67
C MET A 9 12.67 -5.00 -31.15
N LEU A 10 12.38 -6.20 -30.63
CA LEU A 10 12.44 -6.46 -29.21
C LEU A 10 13.89 -6.84 -28.88
N PRO A 11 14.58 -6.14 -27.96
CA PRO A 11 15.89 -6.59 -27.49
C PRO A 11 15.76 -8.05 -27.06
N ASP A 12 16.82 -8.84 -27.28
CA ASP A 12 16.94 -10.24 -26.83
C ASP A 12 16.10 -10.44 -25.58
N VAL A 13 15.02 -11.23 -25.70
CA VAL A 13 14.14 -11.54 -24.58
C VAL A 13 15.02 -12.30 -23.60
N ALA A 14 15.66 -11.56 -22.69
CA ALA A 14 16.49 -12.09 -21.63
C ALA A 14 15.71 -13.27 -21.05
N ALA A 15 16.36 -14.43 -20.96
CA ALA A 15 15.80 -15.60 -20.32
C ALA A 15 15.06 -15.13 -19.07
N ARG A 16 13.75 -15.42 -19.00
CA ARG A 16 12.89 -14.89 -17.94
C ARG A 16 13.58 -15.16 -16.61
N GLU A 17 14.06 -14.09 -15.96
CA GLU A 17 14.79 -14.17 -14.68
C GLU A 17 13.99 -14.99 -13.65
N PHE A 18 12.65 -14.96 -13.77
CA PHE A 18 11.75 -15.81 -13.03
C PHE A 18 10.62 -16.38 -13.89
N TYR A 19 10.14 -17.58 -13.55
CA TYR A 19 8.93 -18.16 -14.12
C TYR A 19 8.05 -18.79 -13.05
N TRP A 20 6.74 -18.85 -13.34
CA TRP A 20 5.76 -19.51 -12.47
C TRP A 20 5.56 -20.95 -12.89
N ASP A 21 5.48 -21.83 -11.91
CA ASP A 21 5.27 -23.25 -12.09
C ASP A 21 4.21 -23.78 -11.11
N ALA A 22 3.72 -24.99 -11.36
CA ALA A 22 2.90 -25.71 -10.41
C ALA A 22 3.73 -26.11 -9.19
N PHE A 23 3.11 -26.12 -8.02
CA PHE A 23 3.69 -26.74 -6.84
C PHE A 23 4.00 -28.22 -7.09
N ALA A 24 5.19 -28.67 -6.67
CA ALA A 24 5.57 -30.07 -6.64
C ALA A 24 5.98 -30.47 -5.21
N GLU A 25 5.88 -31.77 -4.88
CA GLU A 25 6.18 -32.27 -3.54
C GLU A 25 7.57 -31.88 -2.99
N PRO A 26 8.66 -31.83 -3.80
CA PRO A 26 9.96 -31.33 -3.32
C PRO A 26 9.94 -29.87 -2.85
N ASP A 27 8.98 -29.05 -3.29
CA ASP A 27 8.83 -27.66 -2.86
C ASP A 27 8.22 -27.54 -1.45
N ARG A 28 7.56 -28.60 -0.95
CA ARG A 28 6.85 -28.58 0.35
C ARG A 28 7.77 -28.17 1.48
N ALA A 29 8.87 -28.88 1.67
CA ALA A 29 9.79 -28.64 2.78
C ALA A 29 10.38 -27.22 2.79
N PRO A 30 10.92 -26.66 1.68
CA PRO A 30 11.40 -25.28 1.69
C PRO A 30 10.29 -24.25 1.86
N MET A 31 9.08 -24.47 1.32
CA MET A 31 7.94 -23.59 1.55
C MET A 31 7.55 -23.54 3.03
N LEU A 32 7.36 -24.70 3.67
CA LEU A 32 6.96 -24.77 5.08
C LEU A 32 8.01 -24.14 6.01
N ARG A 33 9.30 -24.35 5.74
CA ARG A 33 10.37 -23.68 6.49
C ARG A 33 10.32 -22.16 6.35
N ALA A 34 10.01 -21.65 5.15
CA ALA A 34 9.89 -20.20 4.93
C ALA A 34 8.66 -19.63 5.65
N VAL A 35 7.50 -20.31 5.59
CA VAL A 35 6.31 -19.90 6.34
C VAL A 35 6.59 -19.91 7.84
N GLU A 36 7.21 -20.95 8.37
CA GLU A 36 7.52 -21.04 9.81
C GLU A 36 8.47 -19.92 10.25
N ALA A 37 9.53 -19.67 9.48
CA ALA A 37 10.51 -18.63 9.79
C ALA A 37 9.90 -17.21 9.77
N HIS A 38 8.97 -16.94 8.85
CA HIS A 38 8.42 -15.60 8.66
C HIS A 38 7.08 -15.38 9.38
N GLU A 39 6.23 -16.38 9.47
CA GLU A 39 4.86 -16.24 9.96
C GLU A 39 4.60 -17.06 11.22
N GLY A 40 5.45 -18.03 11.55
CA GLY A 40 5.37 -18.84 12.76
C GLY A 40 4.85 -20.26 12.51
N PRO A 41 4.99 -21.15 13.52
CA PRO A 41 4.62 -22.56 13.41
C PRO A 41 3.14 -22.79 13.15
N THR A 42 2.24 -21.94 13.66
CA THR A 42 0.79 -22.05 13.40
C THR A 42 0.50 -21.80 11.93
N SER A 43 1.05 -20.73 11.36
CA SER A 43 0.91 -20.43 9.93
C SER A 43 1.51 -21.55 9.05
N ALA A 44 2.64 -22.13 9.45
CA ALA A 44 3.25 -23.25 8.74
C ALA A 44 2.37 -24.51 8.77
N ALA A 45 1.73 -24.81 9.90
CA ALA A 45 0.80 -25.93 10.02
C ALA A 45 -0.47 -25.72 9.16
N ILE A 46 -0.95 -24.48 9.03
CA ILE A 46 -2.05 -24.12 8.14
C ILE A 46 -1.65 -24.27 6.67
N CYS A 47 -0.46 -23.79 6.30
CA CYS A 47 0.07 -23.98 4.96
C CYS A 47 0.18 -25.48 4.62
N ALA A 48 0.73 -26.29 5.53
CA ALA A 48 0.84 -27.73 5.35
C ALA A 48 -0.51 -28.42 5.15
N HIS A 49 -1.53 -28.01 5.91
CA HIS A 49 -2.90 -28.47 5.77
C HIS A 49 -3.44 -28.18 4.37
N HIS A 50 -3.36 -26.94 3.90
CA HIS A 50 -3.88 -26.58 2.57
C HIS A 50 -3.12 -27.27 1.43
N LEU A 51 -1.79 -27.42 1.54
CA LEU A 51 -0.99 -28.15 0.56
C LEU A 51 -1.26 -29.66 0.54
N ALA A 52 -1.75 -30.23 1.64
CA ALA A 52 -2.15 -31.63 1.71
C ALA A 52 -3.56 -31.83 1.15
N ALA A 53 -4.46 -30.89 1.42
CA ALA A 53 -5.85 -30.94 0.96
C ALA A 53 -5.99 -30.67 -0.55
N GLU A 54 -5.35 -29.61 -1.05
CA GLU A 54 -5.40 -29.24 -2.47
C GLU A 54 -4.07 -28.61 -2.90
N PRO A 55 -3.12 -29.42 -3.42
CA PRO A 55 -1.83 -28.94 -3.91
C PRO A 55 -1.96 -27.84 -4.97
N SER A 56 -3.05 -27.80 -5.75
CA SER A 56 -3.24 -26.79 -6.80
C SER A 56 -3.48 -25.37 -6.24
N ARG A 57 -3.73 -25.23 -4.93
CA ARG A 57 -3.81 -23.90 -4.25
C ARG A 57 -2.47 -23.18 -4.29
N ALA A 58 -1.37 -23.91 -4.42
CA ALA A 58 -0.03 -23.35 -4.42
C ALA A 58 0.55 -23.19 -5.82
N ARG A 59 1.22 -22.04 -6.02
CA ARG A 59 2.07 -21.80 -7.19
C ARG A 59 3.44 -21.36 -6.72
N VAL A 60 4.46 -21.81 -7.41
CA VAL A 60 5.85 -21.52 -7.07
C VAL A 60 6.48 -20.65 -8.13
N LEU A 61 7.34 -19.74 -7.69
CA LEU A 61 8.16 -18.90 -8.55
C LEU A 61 9.58 -19.43 -8.51
N ARG A 62 10.11 -19.78 -9.69
CA ARG A 62 11.48 -20.27 -9.87
C ARG A 62 12.34 -19.23 -10.57
N ASP A 63 13.65 -19.27 -10.33
CA ASP A 63 14.61 -18.54 -11.16
C ASP A 63 14.99 -19.32 -12.43
N GLY A 64 15.87 -18.75 -13.26
CA GLY A 64 16.34 -19.39 -14.49
C GLY A 64 17.00 -20.76 -14.31
N ASP A 65 17.52 -21.05 -13.11
CA ASP A 65 18.13 -22.34 -12.76
C ASP A 65 17.10 -23.35 -12.20
N GLY A 66 15.84 -22.94 -12.07
CA GLY A 66 14.75 -23.75 -11.53
C GLY A 66 14.65 -23.77 -10.01
N ALA A 67 15.47 -22.99 -9.31
CA ALA A 67 15.45 -22.92 -7.85
C ALA A 67 14.21 -22.15 -7.37
N LEU A 68 13.56 -22.65 -6.32
CA LEU A 68 12.41 -21.98 -5.69
C LEU A 68 12.85 -20.63 -5.08
N ARG A 69 12.21 -19.54 -5.50
CA ARG A 69 12.50 -18.17 -5.02
C ARG A 69 11.37 -17.55 -4.23
N GLY A 70 10.14 -17.87 -4.57
CA GLY A 70 8.95 -17.40 -3.88
C GLY A 70 7.75 -18.29 -4.18
N PHE A 71 6.64 -18.04 -3.53
CA PHE A 71 5.40 -18.76 -3.77
C PHE A 71 4.19 -17.94 -3.36
N LEU A 72 3.03 -18.40 -3.80
CA LEU A 72 1.75 -18.00 -3.24
C LEU A 72 0.87 -19.21 -2.99
N VAL A 73 0.02 -19.12 -1.97
CA VAL A 73 -1.07 -20.04 -1.68
C VAL A 73 -2.36 -19.25 -1.75
N LEU A 74 -3.23 -19.59 -2.70
CA LEU A 74 -4.50 -18.94 -2.95
C LEU A 74 -5.64 -19.83 -2.49
N LEU A 75 -6.50 -19.28 -1.64
CA LEU A 75 -7.75 -19.88 -1.23
C LEU A 75 -8.86 -19.38 -2.14
N ASP A 76 -9.65 -20.31 -2.65
CA ASP A 76 -10.86 -20.04 -3.41
C ASP A 76 -12.04 -20.50 -2.57
N ARG A 77 -12.99 -19.59 -2.31
CA ARG A 77 -14.16 -19.92 -1.49
C ARG A 77 -14.91 -21.14 -2.02
N ALA A 78 -15.05 -21.27 -3.33
CA ALA A 78 -15.77 -22.39 -3.93
C ALA A 78 -15.11 -23.74 -3.66
N GLY A 79 -13.81 -23.74 -3.36
CA GLY A 79 -13.02 -24.93 -3.05
C GLY A 79 -12.71 -25.10 -1.56
N LEU A 80 -13.26 -24.26 -0.66
CA LEU A 80 -13.09 -24.42 0.79
C LEU A 80 -14.06 -25.46 1.35
N ASP A 81 -13.56 -26.31 2.23
CA ASP A 81 -14.40 -27.22 3.02
C ASP A 81 -14.52 -26.76 4.49
N ARG A 82 -15.30 -27.52 5.27
CA ARG A 82 -15.50 -27.22 6.70
C ARG A 82 -14.22 -27.36 7.53
N ALA A 83 -13.29 -28.23 7.12
CA ALA A 83 -12.03 -28.43 7.83
C ALA A 83 -11.08 -27.26 7.58
N ASP A 84 -11.06 -26.71 6.36
CA ASP A 84 -10.36 -25.47 6.05
C ASP A 84 -10.89 -24.32 6.91
N VAL A 85 -12.20 -24.09 6.90
CA VAL A 85 -12.85 -23.00 7.66
C VAL A 85 -12.64 -23.15 9.17
N ALA A 86 -12.67 -24.38 9.70
CA ALA A 86 -12.45 -24.61 11.12
C ALA A 86 -10.99 -24.42 11.56
N ARG A 87 -10.03 -24.59 10.65
CA ARG A 87 -8.60 -24.62 10.97
C ARG A 87 -7.87 -23.33 10.64
N ASP A 88 -8.27 -22.64 9.58
CA ASP A 88 -7.65 -21.40 9.13
C ASP A 88 -8.58 -20.19 9.35
N PRO A 89 -8.22 -19.25 10.24
CA PRO A 89 -9.02 -18.05 10.47
C PRO A 89 -9.18 -17.20 9.21
N ALA A 90 -8.25 -17.27 8.25
CA ALA A 90 -8.37 -16.56 6.98
C ALA A 90 -9.36 -17.24 6.02
N ALA A 91 -9.43 -18.58 6.00
CA ALA A 91 -10.46 -19.31 5.29
C ALA A 91 -11.85 -18.99 5.86
N ALA A 92 -11.99 -18.97 7.18
CA ALA A 92 -13.23 -18.54 7.85
C ALA A 92 -13.62 -17.11 7.49
N PHE A 93 -12.65 -16.18 7.49
CA PHE A 93 -12.88 -14.81 7.07
C PHE A 93 -13.34 -14.72 5.60
N LEU A 94 -12.69 -15.46 4.69
CA LEU A 94 -13.07 -15.45 3.27
C LEU A 94 -14.50 -15.96 3.08
N ASP A 95 -14.88 -17.02 3.78
CA ASP A 95 -16.23 -17.59 3.66
C ASP A 95 -17.31 -16.63 4.19
N ASP A 96 -17.06 -15.98 5.33
CA ASP A 96 -17.97 -15.01 5.95
C ASP A 96 -18.07 -13.70 5.14
N ALA A 97 -16.94 -13.13 4.72
CA ALA A 97 -16.88 -11.82 4.07
C ALA A 97 -17.34 -11.84 2.60
N THR A 98 -17.52 -13.02 2.00
CA THR A 98 -17.98 -13.16 0.63
C THR A 98 -19.51 -13.38 0.61
N PRO A 99 -20.29 -12.58 -0.14
CA PRO A 99 -21.74 -12.74 -0.19
C PRO A 99 -22.17 -14.15 -0.66
N PRO A 100 -23.24 -14.74 -0.11
CA PRO A 100 -23.72 -16.05 -0.56
C PRO A 100 -23.95 -16.12 -2.08
N GLY A 101 -23.54 -17.23 -2.71
CA GLY A 101 -23.65 -17.42 -4.16
C GLY A 101 -22.69 -16.56 -5.00
N ARG A 102 -21.71 -15.91 -4.37
CA ARG A 102 -20.63 -15.18 -5.04
C ARG A 102 -19.28 -15.81 -4.75
N ASP A 103 -18.37 -15.63 -5.70
CA ASP A 103 -17.00 -16.11 -5.61
C ASP A 103 -16.10 -15.09 -4.92
N GLY A 104 -15.14 -15.61 -4.16
CA GLY A 104 -14.14 -14.83 -3.47
C GLY A 104 -12.83 -15.58 -3.43
N ILE A 105 -11.72 -14.85 -3.47
CA ILE A 105 -10.39 -15.42 -3.30
C ILE A 105 -9.63 -14.69 -2.21
N LEU A 106 -8.75 -15.42 -1.53
CA LEU A 106 -7.83 -14.88 -0.54
C LEU A 106 -6.42 -15.42 -0.77
N VAL A 107 -5.43 -14.53 -0.82
CA VAL A 107 -4.02 -14.91 -0.88
C VAL A 107 -3.53 -15.14 0.55
N ARG A 108 -3.49 -16.40 0.98
CA ARG A 108 -3.21 -16.81 2.36
C ARG A 108 -1.74 -16.70 2.72
N HIS A 109 -0.88 -17.12 1.80
CA HIS A 109 0.56 -16.96 1.92
C HIS A 109 1.07 -16.37 0.61
N TRP A 110 1.90 -15.34 0.70
CA TRP A 110 2.60 -14.79 -0.44
C TRP A 110 3.94 -14.24 0.04
N MET A 111 5.03 -14.77 -0.50
CA MET A 111 6.35 -14.40 -0.02
C MET A 111 7.47 -14.75 -1.01
N ALA A 112 8.53 -13.95 -0.97
CA ALA A 112 9.86 -14.40 -1.31
C ALA A 112 10.42 -15.24 -0.15
N LEU A 113 11.13 -16.33 -0.46
CA LEU A 113 11.68 -17.22 0.58
C LEU A 113 12.61 -16.47 1.55
N GLU A 114 13.45 -15.57 1.04
CA GLU A 114 14.45 -14.86 1.83
C GLU A 114 13.89 -13.58 2.47
N THR A 115 13.14 -12.78 1.71
CA THR A 115 12.75 -11.43 2.13
C THR A 115 11.31 -11.34 2.59
N HIS A 116 10.58 -12.45 2.64
CA HIS A 116 9.14 -12.50 2.92
C HIS A 116 8.38 -11.53 1.99
N GLN A 117 7.65 -10.59 2.56
CA GLN A 117 6.91 -9.54 1.85
C GLN A 117 7.70 -8.24 1.72
N ALA A 118 8.98 -8.17 2.10
CA ALA A 118 9.78 -6.96 1.89
C ALA A 118 10.03 -6.71 0.38
N PRO A 119 10.18 -5.45 -0.06
CA PRO A 119 10.36 -5.13 -1.47
C PRO A 119 11.58 -5.84 -2.08
N SER A 120 11.34 -6.63 -3.12
CA SER A 120 12.37 -7.34 -3.89
C SER A 120 11.86 -7.68 -5.30
N PRO A 121 12.74 -8.05 -6.24
CA PRO A 121 12.31 -8.54 -7.56
C PRO A 121 11.34 -9.71 -7.45
N VAL A 122 11.61 -10.66 -6.54
CA VAL A 122 10.75 -11.82 -6.26
C VAL A 122 9.39 -11.39 -5.70
N ALA A 123 9.36 -10.54 -4.68
CA ALA A 123 8.10 -10.06 -4.09
C ALA A 123 7.24 -9.32 -5.13
N SER A 124 7.88 -8.59 -6.06
CA SER A 124 7.20 -7.92 -7.17
C SER A 124 6.55 -8.92 -8.16
N GLN A 125 7.20 -10.07 -8.43
CA GLN A 125 6.60 -11.14 -9.24
C GLN A 125 5.39 -11.77 -8.53
N VAL A 126 5.52 -12.06 -7.23
CA VAL A 126 4.45 -12.63 -6.40
C VAL A 126 3.24 -11.69 -6.37
N LEU A 127 3.48 -10.38 -6.21
CA LEU A 127 2.43 -9.37 -6.23
C LEU A 127 1.69 -9.34 -7.57
N ARG A 128 2.43 -9.30 -8.69
CA ARG A 128 1.83 -9.35 -10.02
C ARG A 128 0.97 -10.60 -10.21
N ALA A 129 1.37 -11.73 -9.64
CA ALA A 129 0.64 -12.98 -9.77
C ALA A 129 -0.70 -12.96 -9.03
N PHE A 130 -0.76 -12.44 -7.79
CA PHE A 130 -2.04 -12.38 -7.11
C PHE A 130 -2.98 -11.32 -7.71
N VAL A 131 -2.43 -10.17 -8.13
CA VAL A 131 -3.21 -9.15 -8.85
C VAL A 131 -3.76 -9.75 -10.15
N GLY A 132 -2.94 -10.49 -10.89
CA GLY A 132 -3.35 -11.21 -12.08
C GLY A 132 -4.42 -12.28 -11.81
N ALA A 133 -4.38 -12.94 -10.65
CA ALA A 133 -5.38 -13.94 -10.27
C ALA A 133 -6.79 -13.32 -10.12
N ALA A 134 -6.90 -12.09 -9.61
CA ALA A 134 -8.16 -11.37 -9.57
C ALA A 134 -8.66 -10.98 -10.98
N TYR A 135 -7.77 -10.46 -11.83
CA TYR A 135 -8.13 -10.06 -13.20
C TYR A 135 -8.53 -11.23 -14.10
N ALA A 136 -8.00 -12.43 -13.83
CA ALA A 136 -8.29 -13.63 -14.60
C ALA A 136 -9.65 -14.29 -14.26
N ARG A 137 -10.39 -13.78 -13.26
CA ARG A 137 -11.64 -14.39 -12.75
C ARG A 137 -12.84 -13.46 -12.96
N PRO A 138 -13.59 -13.61 -14.07
CA PRO A 138 -14.82 -12.86 -14.28
C PRO A 138 -15.83 -13.13 -13.16
N GLY A 139 -16.52 -12.08 -12.68
CA GLY A 139 -17.59 -12.23 -11.68
C GLY A 139 -17.11 -12.38 -10.22
N LEU A 140 -15.80 -12.32 -9.98
CA LEU A 140 -15.22 -12.32 -8.64
C LEU A 140 -15.78 -11.16 -7.80
N ALA A 141 -16.30 -11.45 -6.60
CA ALA A 141 -16.89 -10.45 -5.71
C ALA A 141 -15.90 -9.94 -4.65
N ARG A 142 -14.94 -10.78 -4.24
CA ARG A 142 -13.93 -10.46 -3.23
C ARG A 142 -12.55 -10.90 -3.70
N HIS A 143 -11.57 -10.02 -3.53
CA HIS A 143 -10.15 -10.36 -3.68
C HIS A 143 -9.42 -9.86 -2.44
N PHE A 144 -8.92 -10.77 -1.62
CA PHE A 144 -8.26 -10.46 -0.36
C PHE A 144 -6.80 -10.92 -0.36
N VAL A 145 -5.98 -10.23 0.43
CA VAL A 145 -4.57 -10.50 0.62
C VAL A 145 -4.25 -10.34 2.10
N LEU A 146 -3.51 -11.29 2.67
CA LEU A 146 -3.07 -11.18 4.06
C LEU A 146 -1.80 -10.37 4.19
N GLU A 147 -1.78 -9.50 5.19
CA GLU A 147 -0.61 -8.73 5.57
C GLU A 147 -0.36 -8.89 7.07
N PRO A 148 0.74 -9.56 7.48
CA PRO A 148 1.13 -9.57 8.88
C PRO A 148 1.55 -8.17 9.30
N ASP A 149 1.12 -7.78 10.50
CA ASP A 149 1.48 -6.55 11.19
C ASP A 149 2.97 -6.60 11.54
N ARG A 150 3.79 -6.08 10.63
CA ARG A 150 5.25 -5.96 10.75
C ARG A 150 5.64 -4.54 10.40
N ASP A 151 6.51 -3.95 11.23
CA ASP A 151 7.19 -2.70 10.91
C ASP A 151 7.83 -2.79 9.51
N GLY A 152 7.28 -2.06 8.54
CA GLY A 152 7.80 -2.00 7.17
C GLY A 152 7.28 -3.07 6.20
N ALA A 153 6.15 -3.73 6.46
CA ALA A 153 5.49 -4.59 5.48
C ALA A 153 5.25 -3.85 4.15
N ALA A 154 5.62 -4.45 3.00
CA ALA A 154 5.42 -3.80 1.69
C ALA A 154 3.95 -3.51 1.39
N GLY A 155 3.05 -4.25 2.03
CA GLY A 155 1.60 -4.05 2.03
C GLY A 155 1.14 -2.61 2.28
N GLN A 156 1.75 -1.97 3.29
CA GLN A 156 1.43 -0.61 3.70
C GLN A 156 1.61 0.41 2.57
N PHE A 157 2.62 0.22 1.72
CA PHE A 157 2.80 1.09 0.56
C PHE A 157 1.60 1.03 -0.38
N TRP A 158 1.06 -0.16 -0.66
CA TRP A 158 -0.06 -0.35 -1.59
C TRP A 158 -1.36 0.26 -1.05
N VAL A 159 -1.61 0.08 0.25
CA VAL A 159 -2.71 0.75 0.94
C VAL A 159 -2.58 2.26 0.85
N GLU A 160 -1.39 2.79 1.16
CA GLU A 160 -1.15 4.23 1.09
C GLU A 160 -1.20 4.81 -0.34
N GLN A 161 -1.02 3.98 -1.38
CA GLN A 161 -1.19 4.40 -2.78
C GLN A 161 -2.65 4.24 -3.27
N GLY A 162 -3.57 3.75 -2.43
CA GLY A 162 -4.96 3.47 -2.82
C GLY A 162 -5.10 2.26 -3.76
N LEU A 163 -4.07 1.41 -3.83
CA LEU A 163 -4.05 0.22 -4.69
C LEU A 163 -4.71 -0.99 -4.02
N LEU A 164 -4.76 -1.02 -2.69
CA LEU A 164 -5.48 -2.00 -1.88
C LEU A 164 -6.23 -1.26 -0.77
N ASP A 165 -7.41 -1.75 -0.40
CA ASP A 165 -8.21 -1.18 0.68
C ASP A 165 -8.02 -2.00 1.95
N VAL A 166 -7.94 -1.36 3.12
CA VAL A 166 -7.94 -2.08 4.40
C VAL A 166 -9.36 -2.59 4.65
N VAL A 167 -9.53 -3.91 4.70
CA VAL A 167 -10.83 -4.54 4.90
C VAL A 167 -11.06 -4.82 6.38
N ARG A 168 -10.02 -5.30 7.08
CA ARG A 168 -10.08 -5.59 8.52
C ARG A 168 -8.70 -5.54 9.17
N ASP A 169 -8.59 -4.83 10.29
CA ASP A 169 -7.35 -4.71 11.07
C ASP A 169 -7.65 -4.64 12.60
N PRO A 170 -7.18 -5.61 13.41
CA PRO A 170 -6.63 -6.89 12.98
C PRO A 170 -7.77 -7.81 12.50
N ALA A 171 -7.47 -8.66 11.53
CA ALA A 171 -8.38 -9.74 11.15
C ALA A 171 -8.32 -10.88 12.16
N PHE A 172 -7.11 -11.29 12.55
CA PHE A 172 -6.85 -12.32 13.55
C PHE A 172 -5.40 -12.23 14.04
N GLU A 173 -5.05 -13.10 14.99
CA GLU A 173 -3.71 -13.23 15.56
C GLU A 173 -3.27 -14.70 15.57
N GLU A 174 -2.03 -14.96 15.15
CA GLU A 174 -1.41 -16.29 15.14
C GLU A 174 0.00 -16.16 15.76
N ASP A 175 0.33 -17.00 16.75
CA ASP A 175 1.66 -16.98 17.41
C ASP A 175 2.08 -15.58 17.93
N GLY A 176 1.13 -14.78 18.43
CA GLY A 176 1.40 -13.41 18.91
C GLY A 176 1.54 -12.37 17.79
N ARG A 177 1.28 -12.74 16.54
CA ARG A 177 1.40 -11.87 15.36
C ARG A 177 0.02 -11.49 14.85
N ARG A 178 -0.28 -10.20 14.88
CA ARG A 178 -1.50 -9.66 14.30
C ARG A 178 -1.41 -9.71 12.78
N THR A 179 -2.50 -10.08 12.13
CA THR A 179 -2.61 -10.08 10.67
C THR A 179 -3.82 -9.25 10.29
N ARG A 180 -3.64 -8.36 9.32
CA ARG A 180 -4.74 -7.61 8.69
C ARG A 180 -5.09 -8.22 7.33
N VAL A 181 -6.32 -7.97 6.91
CA VAL A 181 -6.78 -8.29 5.56
C VAL A 181 -6.92 -7.01 4.77
N VAL A 182 -6.28 -6.96 3.62
CA VAL A 182 -6.46 -5.91 2.62
C VAL A 182 -7.02 -6.51 1.33
N GLY A 183 -7.58 -5.69 0.44
CA GLY A 183 -8.11 -6.23 -0.81
C GLY A 183 -9.07 -5.29 -1.52
N TRP A 184 -9.93 -5.90 -2.34
CA TRP A 184 -10.94 -5.21 -3.12
C TRP A 184 -12.33 -5.79 -2.87
N ASP A 185 -13.29 -4.89 -2.67
CA ASP A 185 -14.70 -5.19 -2.85
C ASP A 185 -15.06 -4.97 -4.33
N LEU A 186 -15.10 -6.07 -5.09
CA LEU A 186 -15.38 -6.04 -6.53
C LEU A 186 -16.87 -6.00 -6.85
N VAL A 187 -17.73 -6.04 -5.83
CA VAL A 187 -19.16 -5.76 -5.97
C VAL A 187 -19.40 -4.25 -5.94
N ALA A 188 -18.70 -3.55 -5.04
CA ALA A 188 -18.75 -2.10 -4.93
C ALA A 188 -17.98 -1.40 -6.06
N GLU A 189 -16.82 -1.92 -6.44
CA GLU A 189 -16.02 -1.41 -7.56
C GLU A 189 -15.65 -2.55 -8.51
N PRO A 190 -16.44 -2.79 -9.57
CA PRO A 190 -16.19 -3.86 -10.53
C PRO A 190 -14.76 -3.81 -11.10
N ILE A 191 -14.23 -4.98 -11.46
CA ILE A 191 -12.82 -5.15 -11.87
C ILE A 191 -12.38 -4.20 -13.00
N ALA A 192 -13.28 -3.85 -13.93
CA ALA A 192 -13.00 -2.91 -15.00
C ALA A 192 -12.84 -1.47 -14.48
N GLU A 193 -13.61 -1.08 -13.47
CA GLU A 193 -13.49 0.22 -12.81
C GLU A 193 -12.23 0.26 -11.94
N ARG A 194 -11.95 -0.81 -11.18
CA ARG A 194 -10.70 -0.95 -10.41
C ARG A 194 -9.46 -0.86 -11.31
N LEU A 195 -9.50 -1.44 -12.51
CA LEU A 195 -8.41 -1.31 -13.48
C LEU A 195 -8.21 0.14 -13.93
N ARG A 196 -9.30 0.84 -14.31
CA ARG A 196 -9.23 2.26 -14.68
C ARG A 196 -8.71 3.11 -13.54
N HIS A 197 -9.16 2.85 -12.32
CA HIS A 197 -8.70 3.51 -11.11
C HIS A 197 -7.20 3.29 -10.90
N THR A 198 -6.73 2.04 -11.00
CA THR A 198 -5.30 1.69 -10.91
C THR A 198 -4.48 2.43 -11.96
N VAL A 199 -4.97 2.51 -13.21
CA VAL A 199 -4.31 3.25 -14.30
C VAL A 199 -4.24 4.75 -13.99
N ARG A 200 -5.34 5.37 -13.52
CA ARG A 200 -5.34 6.79 -13.11
C ARG A 200 -4.32 7.08 -12.02
N LEU A 201 -4.25 6.23 -11.00
CA LEU A 201 -3.25 6.32 -9.93
C LEU A 201 -1.82 6.26 -10.49
N HIS A 202 -1.56 5.37 -11.46
CA HIS A 202 -0.25 5.27 -12.13
C HIS A 202 0.06 6.46 -13.05
N LEU A 203 -0.96 7.04 -13.68
CA LEU A 203 -0.83 8.23 -14.52
C LEU A 203 -0.77 9.54 -13.71
N GLY A 204 -0.91 9.46 -12.39
CA GLY A 204 -0.98 10.65 -11.52
C GLY A 204 -2.29 11.41 -11.62
N GLU A 205 -3.30 10.88 -12.32
CA GLU A 205 -4.62 11.48 -12.43
C GLU A 205 -5.38 11.24 -11.12
N ALA A 206 -5.68 12.33 -10.40
CA ALA A 206 -6.49 12.23 -9.19
C ALA A 206 -7.89 11.72 -9.54
N ARG A 207 -8.49 11.00 -8.59
CA ARG A 207 -9.94 10.92 -8.46
C ARG A 207 -10.52 12.33 -8.59
N GLY A 208 -11.31 12.59 -9.62
CA GLY A 208 -12.36 13.59 -9.52
C GLY A 208 -13.43 13.02 -8.59
N GLU A 209 -13.16 13.01 -7.29
CA GLU A 209 -14.23 12.83 -6.30
C GLU A 209 -14.85 14.20 -6.09
N GLU A 210 -16.09 14.37 -6.55
CA GLU A 210 -17.01 15.27 -5.84
C GLU A 210 -17.05 14.79 -4.39
N ALA A 211 -16.36 15.52 -3.51
CA ALA A 211 -16.51 15.35 -2.08
C ALA A 211 -18.00 15.51 -1.73
N PRO A 212 -18.54 14.75 -0.76
CA PRO A 212 -19.84 15.05 -0.20
C PRO A 212 -19.81 16.50 0.26
N ALA A 213 -20.70 17.32 -0.30
CA ALA A 213 -20.87 18.70 0.13
C ALA A 213 -21.09 18.72 1.65
N LEU A 214 -20.31 19.58 2.30
CA LEU A 214 -20.38 20.00 3.69
C LEU A 214 -21.75 19.79 4.36
N ALA A 215 -21.77 18.93 5.36
CA ALA A 215 -22.61 19.13 6.54
C ALA A 215 -21.88 18.59 7.78
N GLU A 216 -21.43 19.52 8.61
CA GLU A 216 -21.20 19.37 10.06
C GLU A 216 -20.07 18.43 10.53
N ALA A 217 -18.83 18.93 10.49
CA ALA A 217 -17.80 18.51 11.45
C ALA A 217 -17.67 19.57 12.55
N ALA A 218 -18.70 19.68 13.38
CA ALA A 218 -18.58 20.34 14.68
C ALA A 218 -18.11 19.30 15.71
N VAL A 219 -16.92 19.53 16.26
CA VAL A 219 -16.25 18.79 17.34
C VAL A 219 -15.63 17.43 16.94
N ALA A 220 -14.57 17.46 16.12
CA ALA A 220 -13.62 16.36 16.06
C ALA A 220 -12.66 16.42 17.27
N ASP A 221 -12.35 15.27 17.87
CA ASP A 221 -11.29 15.12 18.87
C ASP A 221 -9.98 15.74 18.31
N PRO A 222 -9.20 16.49 19.12
CA PRO A 222 -7.86 16.93 18.75
C PRO A 222 -7.00 15.86 18.06
N GLU A 223 -7.11 14.59 18.45
CA GLU A 223 -6.36 13.49 17.83
C GLU A 223 -6.88 13.15 16.41
N GLU A 224 -8.19 13.06 16.22
CA GLU A 224 -8.81 12.83 14.90
C GLU A 224 -8.50 13.98 13.93
N ARG A 225 -8.48 15.21 14.43
CA ARG A 225 -8.10 16.38 13.64
C ARG A 225 -6.65 16.30 13.16
N VAL A 226 -5.74 15.88 14.03
CA VAL A 226 -4.33 15.69 13.66
C VAL A 226 -4.19 14.58 12.63
N ALA A 227 -4.88 13.46 12.81
CA ALA A 227 -4.88 12.36 11.85
C ALA A 227 -5.40 12.81 10.46
N ALA A 228 -6.49 13.57 10.42
CA ALA A 228 -7.04 14.10 9.17
C ALA A 228 -6.09 15.10 8.47
N VAL A 229 -5.37 15.93 9.24
CA VAL A 229 -4.34 16.83 8.68
C VAL A 229 -3.11 16.05 8.23
N GLU A 230 -2.71 15.01 8.95
CA GLU A 230 -1.58 14.15 8.60
C GLU A 230 -1.83 13.42 7.28
N GLU A 231 -3.04 12.88 7.08
CA GLU A 231 -3.44 12.25 5.82
C GLU A 231 -3.45 13.26 4.66
N ALA A 232 -4.06 14.44 4.87
CA ALA A 232 -4.11 15.49 3.86
C ALA A 232 -2.72 16.02 3.50
N LEU A 233 -1.84 16.18 4.49
CA LEU A 233 -0.45 16.57 4.32
C LEU A 233 0.34 15.52 3.53
N GLN A 234 0.17 14.23 3.85
CA GLN A 234 0.85 13.17 3.12
C GLN A 234 0.49 13.17 1.63
N LYS A 235 -0.79 13.36 1.30
CA LYS A 235 -1.26 13.48 -0.10
C LYS A 235 -0.66 14.72 -0.78
N ALA A 236 -0.64 15.87 -0.10
CA ALA A 236 -0.07 17.10 -0.62
C ALA A 236 1.45 17.00 -0.86
N LEU A 237 2.22 16.43 0.06
CA LEU A 237 3.67 16.26 -0.08
C LEU A 237 4.05 15.35 -1.25
N ARG A 238 3.27 14.29 -1.51
CA ARG A 238 3.48 13.40 -2.66
C ARG A 238 3.27 14.11 -4.00
N ARG A 239 2.38 15.09 -4.03
CA ARG A 239 2.00 15.86 -5.23
C ARG A 239 2.46 17.32 -5.12
N PHE A 240 3.55 17.55 -4.40
CA PHE A 240 4.02 18.90 -4.10
C PHE A 240 4.33 19.72 -5.37
N HIS A 241 4.79 19.06 -6.44
CA HIS A 241 5.11 19.69 -7.72
C HIS A 241 3.97 19.70 -8.74
N ASP A 242 2.78 19.19 -8.37
CA ASP A 242 1.58 19.20 -9.19
C ASP A 242 0.69 20.37 -8.76
N ASP A 243 0.62 21.42 -9.59
CA ASP A 243 -0.07 22.66 -9.26
C ASP A 243 -1.57 22.43 -9.00
N GLU A 244 -2.23 21.62 -9.83
CA GLU A 244 -3.66 21.41 -9.73
C GLU A 244 -4.02 20.57 -8.51
N ALA A 245 -3.27 19.50 -8.25
CA ALA A 245 -3.49 18.68 -7.08
C ALA A 245 -3.19 19.40 -5.77
N LEU A 246 -2.16 20.25 -5.76
CA LEU A 246 -1.80 20.99 -4.57
C LEU A 246 -2.79 22.13 -4.29
N ALA A 247 -3.32 22.79 -5.32
CA ALA A 247 -4.29 23.88 -5.18
C ALA A 247 -5.68 23.40 -4.75
N ARG A 248 -6.09 22.20 -5.16
CA ARG A 248 -7.46 21.66 -4.93
C ARG A 248 -7.51 20.48 -3.96
N GLY A 249 -6.38 20.10 -3.37
CA GLY A 249 -6.33 18.99 -2.43
C GLY A 249 -6.96 19.32 -1.07
N ALA A 250 -7.32 18.29 -0.32
CA ALA A 250 -7.92 18.41 1.02
C ALA A 250 -7.11 19.29 1.99
N LEU A 251 -5.79 19.35 1.84
CA LEU A 251 -4.95 20.26 2.64
C LEU A 251 -5.19 21.72 2.26
N ALA A 252 -5.29 22.04 0.96
CA ALA A 252 -5.57 23.40 0.50
C ALA A 252 -6.96 23.87 0.95
N GLU A 253 -7.98 23.00 0.90
CA GLU A 253 -9.31 23.31 1.41
C GLU A 253 -9.28 23.67 2.91
N ARG A 254 -8.52 22.91 3.71
CA ARG A 254 -8.35 23.16 5.15
C ARG A 254 -7.60 24.45 5.45
N LEU A 255 -6.69 24.82 4.57
CA LEU A 255 -5.89 26.04 4.68
C LEU A 255 -6.51 27.22 3.92
N ALA A 256 -7.66 27.04 3.25
CA ALA A 256 -8.23 28.04 2.35
C ALA A 256 -8.56 29.35 3.05
N GLY A 257 -9.09 29.27 4.28
CA GLY A 257 -9.32 30.44 5.13
C GLY A 257 -8.02 31.10 5.58
N PRO A 258 -7.14 30.39 6.33
CA PRO A 258 -5.86 30.94 6.80
C PRO A 258 -4.94 31.51 5.71
N LEU A 259 -4.94 30.91 4.51
CA LEU A 259 -4.08 31.31 3.40
C LEU A 259 -4.77 32.19 2.36
N GLY A 260 -6.08 32.48 2.51
CA GLY A 260 -6.85 33.30 1.59
C GLY A 260 -6.90 32.72 0.17
N LEU A 261 -7.14 31.42 0.02
CA LEU A 261 -7.08 30.73 -1.28
C LEU A 261 -8.34 30.89 -2.14
N GLY A 262 -9.47 31.33 -1.56
CA GLY A 262 -10.80 31.21 -2.17
C GLY A 262 -11.01 31.94 -3.49
N GLU A 263 -10.23 32.98 -3.77
CA GLU A 263 -10.33 33.76 -5.02
C GLU A 263 -9.10 33.59 -5.93
N LEU A 264 -8.13 32.76 -5.53
CA LEU A 264 -6.88 32.59 -6.27
C LEU A 264 -7.03 31.64 -7.45
N GLY A 265 -6.29 31.91 -8.52
CA GLY A 265 -6.09 30.94 -9.60
C GLY A 265 -5.31 29.70 -9.12
N VAL A 266 -5.40 28.60 -9.86
CA VAL A 266 -4.74 27.32 -9.51
C VAL A 266 -3.25 27.49 -9.21
N LEU A 267 -2.52 28.21 -10.06
CA LEU A 267 -1.07 28.40 -9.89
C LEU A 267 -0.75 29.21 -8.62
N GLU A 268 -1.46 30.32 -8.40
CA GLU A 268 -1.27 31.18 -7.23
C GLU A 268 -1.64 30.46 -5.92
N ALA A 269 -2.71 29.67 -5.93
CA ALA A 269 -3.11 28.83 -4.81
C ALA A 269 -2.05 27.76 -4.50
N ALA A 270 -1.54 27.08 -5.53
CA ALA A 270 -0.47 26.08 -5.37
C ALA A 270 0.80 26.71 -4.80
N GLU A 271 1.24 27.85 -5.33
CA GLU A 271 2.41 28.58 -4.83
C GLU A 271 2.23 29.00 -3.36
N ARG A 272 1.05 29.48 -3.00
CA ARG A 272 0.73 29.85 -1.60
C ARG A 272 0.81 28.65 -0.67
N VAL A 273 0.27 27.49 -1.07
CA VAL A 273 0.37 26.25 -0.28
C VAL A 273 1.82 25.78 -0.18
N ARG A 274 2.61 25.83 -1.26
CA ARG A 274 4.05 25.49 -1.22
C ARG A 274 4.83 26.37 -0.26
N ALA A 275 4.61 27.68 -0.35
CA ALA A 275 5.27 28.66 0.51
C ALA A 275 4.95 28.37 1.98
N HIS A 276 3.67 28.13 2.29
CA HIS A 276 3.24 27.81 3.64
C HIS A 276 3.83 26.50 4.17
N LEU A 277 3.87 25.44 3.35
CA LEU A 277 4.48 24.17 3.72
C LEU A 277 5.98 24.31 4.00
N ARG A 278 6.71 25.08 3.18
CA ARG A 278 8.14 25.35 3.40
C ARG A 278 8.37 26.18 4.66
N GLU A 279 7.58 27.22 4.89
CA GLU A 279 7.67 28.05 6.09
C GLU A 279 7.38 27.24 7.36
N ALA A 280 6.32 26.43 7.34
CA ALA A 280 5.96 25.57 8.45
C ALA A 280 7.02 24.49 8.73
N ALA A 281 7.63 23.92 7.68
CA ALA A 281 8.72 22.96 7.80
C ALA A 281 10.02 23.60 8.34
N ALA A 282 10.36 24.81 7.88
CA ALA A 282 11.53 25.56 8.34
C ALA A 282 11.41 25.95 9.82
N ALA A 283 10.19 26.13 10.32
CA ALA A 283 9.91 26.45 11.71
C ALA A 283 9.81 25.23 12.64
N LEU A 284 10.08 24.00 12.16
CA LEU A 284 10.07 22.80 13.00
C LEU A 284 11.28 22.79 13.94
N PRO A 285 11.07 22.58 15.26
CA PRO A 285 12.17 22.50 16.21
C PRO A 285 12.98 21.21 15.99
N ALA A 286 14.28 21.28 16.28
CA ALA A 286 15.09 20.08 16.43
C ALA A 286 14.51 19.18 17.54
N THR A 287 14.60 17.88 17.36
CA THR A 287 14.24 16.88 18.38
C THR A 287 15.49 16.13 18.81
N ALA A 288 15.39 15.39 19.92
CA ALA A 288 16.49 14.52 20.38
C ALA A 288 16.92 13.48 19.32
N LYS A 289 16.04 13.15 18.36
CA LYS A 289 16.27 12.16 17.31
C LYS A 289 16.63 12.78 15.96
N VAL A 290 16.17 14.01 15.70
CA VAL A 290 16.26 14.67 14.40
C VAL A 290 16.72 16.11 14.59
N ALA A 291 17.97 16.38 14.25
CA ALA A 291 18.57 17.71 14.42
C ALA A 291 17.97 18.77 13.47
N ALA A 292 17.51 18.38 12.28
CA ALA A 292 16.96 19.30 11.29
C ALA A 292 15.76 18.69 10.53
N PRO A 293 14.56 18.62 11.15
CA PRO A 293 13.37 18.03 10.51
C PRO A 293 12.95 18.75 9.23
N GLY A 294 13.09 20.08 9.17
CA GLY A 294 12.82 20.86 7.97
C GLY A 294 13.72 20.48 6.79
N ALA A 295 15.02 20.24 7.03
CA ALA A 295 15.97 19.83 5.99
C ALA A 295 15.65 18.43 5.42
N LEU A 296 15.15 17.52 6.27
CA LEU A 296 14.65 16.21 5.82
C LEU A 296 13.46 16.35 4.87
N LEU A 297 12.49 17.21 5.21
CA LEU A 297 11.31 17.46 4.37
C LEU A 297 11.70 18.15 3.06
N GLU A 298 12.61 19.13 3.11
CA GLU A 298 13.10 19.86 1.93
C GLU A 298 13.75 18.91 0.92
N ALA A 299 14.67 18.07 1.38
CA ALA A 299 15.36 17.11 0.53
C ALA A 299 14.40 16.02 -0.03
N SER A 300 13.38 15.65 0.75
CA SER A 300 12.47 14.54 0.42
C SER A 300 11.29 14.91 -0.46
N TYR A 301 10.85 16.18 -0.44
CA TYR A 301 9.59 16.59 -1.06
C TYR A 301 9.62 17.92 -1.79
N PHE A 302 10.48 18.88 -1.39
CA PHE A 302 10.39 20.26 -1.89
C PHE A 302 11.40 20.59 -2.99
N THR A 303 12.50 19.83 -3.07
CA THR A 303 13.51 19.95 -4.13
C THR A 303 13.06 19.22 -5.39
N SER A 304 13.16 19.87 -6.56
CA SER A 304 12.94 19.24 -7.86
C SER A 304 14.25 19.13 -8.66
N PRO A 305 14.58 17.97 -9.25
CA PRO A 305 13.86 16.70 -9.14
C PRO A 305 14.05 16.08 -7.75
N VAL A 306 13.01 15.42 -7.22
CA VAL A 306 13.09 14.73 -5.93
C VAL A 306 13.99 13.49 -6.07
N PRO A 307 15.13 13.40 -5.36
CA PRO A 307 15.99 12.23 -5.43
C PRO A 307 15.31 11.01 -4.78
N LYS A 308 15.80 9.81 -5.10
CA LYS A 308 15.35 8.60 -4.38
C LYS A 308 15.73 8.75 -2.90
N GLN A 309 14.80 8.42 -2.01
CA GLN A 309 15.02 8.50 -0.55
C GLN A 309 16.28 7.77 -0.07
N LEU A 310 16.68 6.69 -0.74
CA LEU A 310 17.93 5.98 -0.44
C LEU A 310 19.17 6.87 -0.67
N THR A 311 19.16 7.69 -1.73
CA THR A 311 20.22 8.65 -2.03
C THR A 311 20.26 9.75 -0.97
N ILE A 312 19.09 10.29 -0.60
CA ILE A 312 18.98 11.31 0.44
C ILE A 312 19.50 10.77 1.79
N ALA A 313 19.14 9.54 2.15
CA ALA A 313 19.63 8.90 3.37
C ALA A 313 21.16 8.79 3.39
N ALA A 314 21.76 8.41 2.26
CA ALA A 314 23.22 8.33 2.11
C ALA A 314 23.88 9.71 2.21
N ASP A 315 23.34 10.72 1.53
CA ASP A 315 23.84 12.11 1.57
C ASP A 315 23.76 12.72 2.97
N MET A 316 22.75 12.32 3.75
CA MET A 316 22.57 12.72 5.15
C MET A 316 23.33 11.84 6.14
N GLY A 317 24.16 10.90 5.67
CA GLY A 317 25.01 10.07 6.51
C GLY A 317 24.25 9.13 7.45
N MET A 318 23.05 8.69 7.08
CA MET A 318 22.22 7.80 7.90
C MET A 318 21.77 6.55 7.16
N SER A 319 21.44 5.49 7.90
CA SER A 319 20.84 4.29 7.31
C SER A 319 19.45 4.60 6.74
N TYR A 320 19.04 3.84 5.73
CA TYR A 320 17.72 4.01 5.11
C TYR A 320 16.55 3.82 6.10
N SER A 321 16.69 2.89 7.04
CA SER A 321 15.69 2.65 8.09
C SER A 321 15.56 3.84 9.05
N SER A 322 16.68 4.40 9.50
CA SER A 322 16.70 5.60 10.34
C SER A 322 16.13 6.82 9.61
N PHE A 323 16.50 6.99 8.33
CA PHE A 323 15.95 8.04 7.47
C PHE A 323 14.42 7.96 7.39
N ARG A 324 13.86 6.78 7.09
CA ARG A 324 12.40 6.60 6.99
C ARG A 324 11.68 6.94 8.28
N ARG A 325 12.23 6.52 9.42
CA ARG A 325 11.66 6.80 10.75
C ARG A 325 11.70 8.30 11.04
N HIS A 326 12.83 8.95 10.82
CA HIS A 326 12.98 10.39 11.02
C HIS A 326 12.11 11.22 10.08
N LEU A 327 11.92 10.78 8.84
CA LEU A 327 11.03 11.42 7.89
C LEU A 327 9.56 11.31 8.32
N ALA A 328 9.14 10.15 8.84
CA ALA A 328 7.80 9.98 9.41
C ALA A 328 7.58 10.90 10.62
N ASP A 329 8.54 10.97 11.54
CA ASP A 329 8.49 11.87 12.70
C ASP A 329 8.40 13.35 12.26
N ALA A 330 9.18 13.75 11.25
CA ALA A 330 9.16 15.11 10.70
C ALA A 330 7.81 15.46 10.05
N ARG A 331 7.19 14.53 9.31
CA ARG A 331 5.84 14.72 8.74
C ARG A 331 4.79 14.87 9.82
N ARG A 332 4.81 14.02 10.85
CA ARG A 332 3.88 14.11 11.97
C ARG A 332 4.02 15.43 12.71
N ALA A 333 5.24 15.91 12.94
CA ALA A 333 5.51 17.21 13.55
C ALA A 333 4.96 18.38 12.70
N LEU A 334 5.10 18.30 11.37
CA LEU A 334 4.50 19.27 10.45
C LEU A 334 2.97 19.23 10.49
N ALA A 335 2.37 18.03 10.49
CA ALA A 335 0.92 17.86 10.58
C ALA A 335 0.35 18.47 11.88
N LEU A 336 1.00 18.19 13.02
CA LEU A 336 0.64 18.79 14.31
C LEU A 336 0.67 20.32 14.25
N ARG A 337 1.73 20.90 13.69
CA ARG A 337 1.85 22.36 13.54
C ARG A 337 0.74 22.94 12.67
N LEU A 338 0.46 22.33 11.54
CA LEU A 338 -0.61 22.77 10.63
C LEU A 338 -1.99 22.64 11.29
N ALA A 339 -2.25 21.55 12.02
CA ALA A 339 -3.50 21.33 12.75
C ALA A 339 -3.73 22.39 13.85
N THR A 340 -2.67 22.93 14.45
CA THR A 340 -2.77 24.04 15.42
C THR A 340 -2.96 25.42 14.77
N ALA A 341 -2.62 25.56 13.48
CA ALA A 341 -2.74 26.81 12.73
C ALA A 341 -4.11 26.99 12.03
N VAL A 342 -4.89 25.92 11.89
CA VAL A 342 -6.27 25.98 11.36
C VAL A 342 -7.21 26.44 12.49
N PRO A 343 -7.78 27.66 12.44
CA PRO A 343 -8.69 28.12 13.47
C PRO A 343 -9.97 27.28 13.48
N LEU A 344 -10.51 27.03 14.68
CA LEU A 344 -11.81 26.39 14.85
C LEU A 344 -12.87 27.22 14.12
N ALA A 345 -13.52 26.64 13.12
CA ALA A 345 -14.72 27.21 12.56
C ALA A 345 -15.77 27.27 13.67
N GLY A 346 -16.04 28.48 14.21
CA GLY A 346 -17.07 28.70 15.24
C GLY A 346 -16.73 29.62 16.41
N ALA A 347 -15.53 30.21 16.51
CA ALA A 347 -15.25 31.24 17.52
C ALA A 347 -15.29 32.66 16.90
N ARG A 348 -16.50 33.18 16.70
CA ARG A 348 -16.77 34.63 16.67
C ARG A 348 -18.00 34.91 17.50
#